data_AF-A0A1Q5TT16-F1
#
_entry.id   AF-A0A1Q5TT16-F1
#
_cell.length_a   1.000
_cell.length_b   1.000
_cell.length_c   1.000
_cell.angle_alpha   90.00
_cell.angle_beta   90.00
_cell.angle_gamma   90.00
#
_symmetry.space_group_name_H-M   'P 1'
#
loop_
_entity.id
_entity.type
_entity.pdbx_description
1 polymer ?
#
loop_
_entity_poly.entity_id
_entity_poly.type
_entity_poly.pdbx_seq_one_letter_code
_entity_poly.pdbx_strand_id
1 'polypeptide(L)'
;MDTRGAAPRPSTVRDMANILLAARGESPPATVGKNWPSSFVQRRDELRSRFSKRYNYQRALNEDPKAINEWILMVQRAIEENGI
;
A
#
# COMPACT_ATOMS: atom_id res chain seq x y z
N MET A 1 8.12 -1.57 -2.39
CA MET A 1 6.69 -1.36 -2.07
C MET A 1 6.38 -2.18 -0.86
N ASP A 2 6.05 -1.52 0.23
CA ASP A 2 5.82 -2.14 1.52
C ASP A 2 4.54 -2.98 1.43
N THR A 3 4.61 -4.24 1.86
CA THR A 3 3.52 -5.24 1.91
C THR A 3 2.30 -4.82 2.74
N ARG A 4 2.30 -3.58 3.26
CA ARG A 4 1.45 -3.05 4.33
C ARG A 4 0.42 -2.02 3.87
N GLY A 5 0.41 -1.69 2.57
CA GLY A 5 -0.73 -1.09 1.86
C GLY A 5 -1.14 0.31 2.32
N ALA A 6 -0.37 1.33 1.95
CA ALA A 6 -0.90 2.69 1.91
C ALA A 6 -1.77 2.89 0.67
N ALA A 7 -2.86 3.66 0.78
CA ALA A 7 -3.64 4.06 -0.38
C ALA A 7 -2.71 4.76 -1.39
N PRO A 8 -2.66 4.32 -2.66
CA PRO A 8 -1.71 4.86 -3.62
C PRO A 8 -2.05 6.32 -3.91
N ARG A 9 -1.02 7.17 -3.94
CA ARG A 9 -1.22 8.58 -4.32
C ARG A 9 -1.64 8.65 -5.79
N PRO A 10 -2.50 9.60 -6.19
CA PRO A 10 -2.90 9.76 -7.59
C PRO A 10 -1.71 9.85 -8.56
N SER A 11 -0.61 10.51 -8.16
CA SER A 11 0.63 10.57 -8.94
C SER A 11 1.23 9.20 -9.20
N THR A 12 1.35 8.38 -8.16
CA THR A 12 1.88 7.01 -8.27
C THR A 12 1.05 6.16 -9.22
N VAL A 13 -0.28 6.27 -9.17
CA VAL A 13 -1.18 5.52 -10.07
C VAL A 13 -1.03 5.97 -11.51
N ARG A 14 -0.88 7.28 -11.74
CA ARG A 14 -0.60 7.84 -13.07
C ARG A 14 0.71 7.28 -13.64
N ASP A 15 1.76 7.24 -12.82
CA ASP A 15 3.08 6.78 -13.25
C ASP A 15 3.05 5.28 -13.56
N MET A 16 2.34 4.47 -12.75
CA MET A 16 2.09 3.06 -13.04
C MET A 16 1.33 2.85 -14.35
N ALA A 17 0.30 3.66 -14.61
CA ALA A 17 -0.44 3.60 -15.87
C ALA A 17 0.45 3.92 -17.08
N ASN A 18 1.31 4.94 -16.97
CA ASN A 18 2.26 5.28 -18.02
C ASN A 18 3.29 4.16 -18.27
N ILE A 19 3.79 3.50 -17.22
CA ILE A 19 4.68 2.34 -17.35
C ILE A 19 3.99 1.21 -18.12
N LEU A 20 2.73 0.90 -17.78
CA LEU A 20 1.95 -0.12 -18.47
C LEU A 20 1.65 0.24 -19.93
N LEU A 21 1.41 1.52 -20.25
CA LEU A 21 1.23 1.99 -21.62
C LEU A 21 2.52 1.89 -22.43
N ALA A 22 3.66 2.28 -21.85
CA ALA A 22 4.97 2.15 -22.49
C ALA A 22 5.30 0.67 -22.80
N ALA A 23 4.92 -0.25 -21.91
CA ALA A 23 5.12 -1.69 -22.14
C ALA A 23 4.27 -2.27 -23.30
N ARG A 24 3.23 -1.56 -23.79
CA ARG A 24 2.40 -2.01 -24.92
C ARG A 24 3.03 -1.77 -26.29
N GLY A 25 4.16 -1.06 -26.36
CA GLY A 25 4.95 -0.93 -27.59
C GLY A 25 4.46 0.14 -28.58
N GLU A 26 3.59 1.05 -28.16
CA GLU A 26 3.26 2.24 -28.96
C GLU A 26 4.46 3.21 -29.01
N SER A 27 4.77 3.75 -30.19
CA SER A 27 5.87 4.72 -30.39
C SER A 27 5.35 6.00 -31.08
N PRO A 28 5.37 7.16 -30.40
CA PRO A 28 5.76 7.35 -29.00
C PRO A 28 4.73 6.76 -28.02
N PRO A 29 5.13 6.37 -26.78
CA PRO A 29 4.20 5.85 -25.79
C PRO A 29 3.09 6.84 -25.46
N ALA A 30 1.83 6.39 -25.53
CA ALA A 30 0.72 7.15 -24.99
C ALA A 30 0.92 7.42 -23.49
N THR A 31 0.56 8.61 -23.03
CA THR A 31 0.58 8.98 -21.62
C THR A 31 -0.80 9.39 -21.13
N VAL A 32 -1.08 9.13 -19.87
CA VAL A 32 -2.32 9.57 -19.23
C VAL A 32 -2.20 11.01 -18.72
N GLY A 33 -3.29 11.77 -18.82
CA GLY A 33 -3.36 13.13 -18.29
C GLY A 33 -3.21 13.19 -16.76
N LYS A 34 -2.82 14.37 -16.25
CA LYS A 34 -2.62 14.61 -14.80
C LYS A 34 -3.85 14.24 -13.95
N ASN A 35 -5.06 14.53 -14.44
CA ASN A 35 -6.33 14.28 -13.75
C ASN A 35 -6.96 12.92 -14.11
N TRP A 36 -6.27 12.08 -14.89
CA TRP A 36 -6.79 10.77 -15.27
C TRP A 36 -7.03 9.86 -14.05
N PRO A 37 -6.16 9.77 -13.03
CA PRO A 37 -6.39 8.90 -11.88
C PRO A 37 -7.66 9.26 -11.09
N SER A 38 -7.91 10.55 -10.84
CA SER A 38 -9.12 10.99 -10.13
C SER A 38 -10.37 10.69 -10.94
N SER A 39 -10.34 11.00 -12.24
CA SER A 39 -11.45 10.72 -13.16
C SER A 39 -11.71 9.22 -13.32
N PHE A 40 -10.67 8.39 -13.25
CA PHE A 40 -10.79 6.92 -13.28
C PHE A 40 -11.49 6.38 -12.03
N VAL A 41 -11.07 6.85 -10.84
CA VAL A 41 -11.68 6.48 -9.56
C VAL A 41 -13.12 6.98 -9.44
N GLN A 42 -13.42 8.18 -9.94
CA GLN A 42 -14.78 8.74 -9.89
C GLN A 42 -15.78 7.94 -10.74
N ARG A 43 -15.30 7.33 -11.84
CA ARG A 43 -16.12 6.49 -12.74
C ARG A 43 -16.34 5.06 -12.22
N ARG A 44 -15.67 4.65 -11.15
CA ARG A 44 -15.63 3.28 -10.63
C ARG A 44 -15.82 3.32 -9.11
N ASP A 45 -17.07 3.25 -8.65
CA ASP A 45 -17.43 3.35 -7.23
C ASP A 45 -16.72 2.31 -6.36
N GLU A 46 -16.46 1.12 -6.91
CA GLU A 46 -15.69 0.05 -6.26
C GLU A 46 -14.26 0.48 -5.88
N LEU A 47 -13.67 1.43 -6.62
CA LEU A 47 -12.32 1.94 -6.35
C LEU A 47 -12.32 3.08 -5.33
N ARG A 48 -13.45 3.77 -5.13
CA ARG A 48 -13.56 4.92 -4.22
C ARG A 48 -13.15 4.57 -2.80
N SER A 49 -13.48 3.37 -2.34
CA SER A 49 -13.14 2.86 -1.00
C SER A 49 -11.65 2.55 -0.79
N ARG A 50 -10.89 2.30 -1.87
CA ARG A 50 -9.46 1.92 -1.78
C ARG A 50 -8.54 3.14 -1.79
N PHE A 51 -8.93 4.21 -2.47
CA PHE A 51 -8.18 5.46 -2.50
C PHE A 51 -8.38 6.34 -1.25
N SER A 52 -9.55 6.23 -0.59
CA SER A 52 -9.89 7.07 0.57
C SER A 52 -9.46 6.48 1.92
N LYS A 53 -8.85 5.29 1.94
CA LYS A 53 -8.42 4.66 3.20
C LYS A 53 -7.24 5.41 3.81
N ARG A 54 -7.52 6.17 4.87
CA ARG A 54 -6.50 6.73 5.75
C ARG A 54 -5.67 5.57 6.31
N TYR A 55 -4.35 5.71 6.20
CA TYR A 55 -3.43 4.75 6.80
C TYR A 55 -3.70 4.66 8.31
N ASN A 56 -3.84 3.45 8.84
CA ASN A 56 -4.07 3.25 10.27
C ASN A 56 -2.74 3.46 11.02
N TYR A 57 -2.51 4.68 11.47
CA TYR A 57 -1.29 5.05 12.21
C TYR A 57 -1.12 4.24 13.50
N GLN A 58 -2.20 3.84 14.16
CA GLN A 58 -2.11 2.97 15.35
C GLN A 58 -1.54 1.60 14.97
N ARG A 59 -1.90 1.07 13.80
CA ARG A 59 -1.28 -0.15 13.28
C ARG A 59 0.20 0.05 13.00
N ALA A 60 0.56 1.17 12.39
CA ALA A 60 1.96 1.48 12.05
C ALA A 60 2.86 1.58 13.29
N LEU A 61 2.36 2.15 14.37
CA LEU A 61 3.07 2.23 15.65
C LEU A 61 3.28 0.85 16.27
N ASN A 62 2.28 -0.04 16.16
CA ASN A 62 2.40 -1.43 16.61
C ASN A 62 3.20 -2.33 15.67
N GLU A 63 3.58 -1.83 14.48
CA GLU A 63 4.42 -2.53 13.50
C GLU A 63 5.90 -2.13 13.62
N ASP A 64 6.31 -1.48 14.71
CA ASP A 64 7.73 -1.26 15.03
C ASP A 64 8.44 -2.62 15.15
N PRO A 65 9.42 -2.93 14.27
CA PRO A 65 10.13 -4.21 14.32
C PRO A 65 10.75 -4.51 15.69
N LYS A 66 11.16 -3.47 16.42
CA LYS A 66 11.72 -3.64 17.76
C LYS A 66 10.64 -4.07 18.75
N ALA A 67 9.52 -3.36 18.80
CA ALA A 67 8.39 -3.72 19.66
C ALA A 67 7.82 -5.12 19.35
N ILE A 68 7.74 -5.50 18.08
CA ILE A 68 7.32 -6.84 17.66
C ILE A 68 8.30 -7.90 18.18
N ASN A 69 9.60 -7.70 17.98
CA ASN A 69 10.61 -8.67 18.42
C ASN A 69 10.66 -8.80 19.94
N GLU A 70 10.56 -7.70 20.67
CA GLU A 70 10.48 -7.71 22.14
C GLU A 70 9.26 -8.51 22.63
N TRP A 71 8.10 -8.31 22.00
CA TRP A 71 6.89 -9.09 22.31
C TRP A 71 7.06 -10.59 22.02
N ILE A 72 7.61 -10.95 20.87
CA ILE A 72 7.89 -12.35 20.51
C ILE A 72 8.82 -13.00 21.55
N LEU A 73 9.90 -12.31 21.94
CA LEU A 73 10.84 -12.81 22.94
C LEU A 73 10.19 -13.00 24.32
N MET A 74 9.31 -12.09 24.73
CA MET A 74 8.56 -12.24 25.98
C MET A 74 7.64 -13.47 25.95
N VAL A 75 6.93 -13.69 24.84
CA VAL A 75 6.07 -14.87 24.67
C VAL A 75 6.90 -16.16 24.71
N GLN A 76 8.05 -16.18 24.01
CA GLN A 76 8.97 -17.32 24.01
C GLN A 76 9.45 -17.67 25.43
N ARG A 77 9.86 -16.66 26.20
CA ARG A 77 10.30 -16.85 27.60
C ARG A 77 9.16 -17.37 28.48
N ALA A 78 7.96 -16.84 28.33
CA ALA A 78 6.80 -17.30 29.11
C ALA A 78 6.45 -18.77 28.79
N ILE A 79 6.57 -19.20 27.54
CA ILE A 79 6.42 -20.59 27.11
C ILE A 79 7.47 -21.48 27.78
N GLU A 80 8.74 -21.07 27.74
CA GLU A 80 9.85 -21.81 28.37
C GLU A 80 9.70 -21.92 29.89
N GLU A 81 9.27 -20.86 30.57
CA GLU A 81 9.07 -20.83 32.03
C GLU A 81 7.87 -21.67 32.49
N ASN A 82 6.78 -21.70 31.72
CA ASN A 82 5.52 -22.34 32.12
C ASN A 82 5.26 -23.69 31.43
N GLY A 83 6.10 -24.09 30.46
CA GLY A 83 5.99 -25.37 29.75
C GLY A 83 4.71 -25.53 28.92
N ILE A 84 4.18 -24.43 28.36
CA ILE A 84 2.97 -24.39 27.53
C ILE A 84 3.30 -24.69 26.06
#